data_AF-A0A5S4SY03-F1
#
_entry.id   AF-A0A5S4SY03-F1
#
_cell.length_a   1.000
_cell.length_b   1.000
_cell.length_c   1.000
_cell.angle_alpha   90.00
_cell.angle_beta   90.00
_cell.angle_gamma   90.00
#
_symmetry.space_group_name_H-M   'P 1'
#
loop_
_entity.id
_entity.type
_entity.pdbx_description
1 polymer ?
#
loop_
_entity_poly.entity_id
_entity_poly.type
_entity_poly.pdbx_seq_one_letter_code
_entity_poly.pdbx_strand_id
1 'polypeptide(L)'
;MFQTADLFGFVAPAIQPGAKASAKAKPFIIDINAKAPIPAAVRAQLKRDAQNVRACAERKGLSMDHWEEMDEVDHAKNHFELGCWLYFYQRSFYDLSKDNINERVQCMLRLFLNGFTNPGYSFYTVFDFGERQFDSIMEMGDSERVKAEMQKALPLDKTGKIAAAFSYHGWSTN
;
A
#
# COMPACT_ATOMS: atom_id res chain seq x y z
N MET A 1 -24.04 -74.00 2.56
CA MET A 1 -22.96 -73.16 3.14
C MET A 1 -22.86 -71.91 2.29
N PHE A 2 -23.40 -70.80 2.79
CA PHE A 2 -23.10 -69.47 2.28
C PHE A 2 -22.81 -68.56 3.47
N GLN A 3 -21.91 -67.63 3.20
CA GLN A 3 -20.94 -67.03 4.10
C GLN A 3 -21.48 -65.73 4.73
N THR A 4 -21.03 -65.50 5.95
CA THR A 4 -21.04 -64.29 6.80
C THR A 4 -20.98 -62.96 6.03
N ALA A 5 -21.88 -62.01 6.29
CA ALA A 5 -21.83 -60.92 7.28
C ALA A 5 -21.09 -59.66 6.78
N ASP A 6 -21.77 -58.50 6.85
CA ASP A 6 -21.27 -57.21 7.39
C ASP A 6 -22.29 -56.10 7.03
N LEU A 7 -23.02 -55.48 7.97
CA LEU A 7 -22.64 -54.42 8.93
C LEU A 7 -22.37 -53.04 8.28
N PHE A 8 -23.23 -52.07 8.65
CA PHE A 8 -23.06 -50.61 8.63
C PHE A 8 -22.89 -49.88 7.29
N GLY A 9 -24.01 -49.42 6.71
CA GLY A 9 -24.03 -48.32 5.75
C GLY A 9 -23.94 -46.96 6.46
N PHE A 10 -22.73 -46.44 6.63
CA PHE A 10 -22.48 -45.04 7.01
C PHE A 10 -22.40 -44.20 5.72
N VAL A 11 -23.44 -43.42 5.42
CA VAL A 11 -23.42 -42.49 4.28
C VAL A 11 -22.73 -41.20 4.73
N ALA A 12 -21.48 -40.99 4.32
CA ALA A 12 -20.83 -39.69 4.42
C ALA A 12 -21.44 -38.74 3.36
N PRO A 13 -21.91 -37.53 3.73
CA PRO A 13 -22.35 -36.57 2.73
C PRO A 13 -21.15 -35.98 2.00
N ALA A 14 -21.20 -36.02 0.67
CA ALA A 14 -20.21 -35.44 -0.22
C ALA A 14 -20.05 -33.94 0.05
N ILE A 15 -18.86 -33.52 0.45
CA ILE A 15 -18.48 -32.11 0.52
C ILE A 15 -18.35 -31.61 -0.92
N GLN A 16 -19.33 -30.84 -1.39
CA GLN A 16 -19.18 -30.08 -2.64
C GLN A 16 -18.15 -28.96 -2.39
N PRO A 17 -17.05 -28.87 -3.15
CA PRO A 17 -16.21 -27.70 -3.10
C PRO A 17 -16.96 -26.56 -3.76
N GLY A 18 -17.63 -25.75 -2.94
CA GLY A 18 -18.18 -24.47 -3.34
C GLY A 18 -17.02 -23.56 -3.76
N ALA A 19 -16.74 -23.53 -5.06
CA ALA A 19 -15.92 -22.50 -5.67
C ALA A 19 -16.58 -21.15 -5.36
N LYS A 20 -16.05 -20.44 -4.35
CA LYS A 20 -16.42 -19.05 -4.10
C LYS A 20 -16.13 -18.29 -5.39
N ALA A 21 -17.18 -17.73 -5.98
CA ALA A 21 -17.07 -16.83 -7.12
C ALA A 21 -16.02 -15.76 -6.78
N SER A 22 -14.92 -15.78 -7.52
CA SER A 22 -13.91 -14.73 -7.48
C SER A 22 -14.63 -13.42 -7.78
N ALA A 23 -14.71 -12.54 -6.78
CA ALA A 23 -15.22 -11.19 -6.95
C ALA A 23 -14.46 -10.59 -8.13
N LYS A 24 -15.17 -10.19 -9.20
CA LYS A 24 -14.58 -9.56 -10.39
C LYS A 24 -13.56 -8.52 -9.90
N ALA A 25 -12.29 -8.76 -10.18
CA ALA A 25 -11.21 -7.86 -9.78
C ALA A 25 -11.57 -6.47 -10.28
N LYS A 26 -11.79 -5.54 -9.35
CA LYS A 26 -12.07 -4.15 -9.67
C LYS A 26 -10.91 -3.68 -10.55
N PRO A 27 -11.17 -3.04 -11.70
CA PRO A 27 -10.10 -2.64 -12.60
C PRO A 27 -9.08 -1.81 -11.81
N PHE A 28 -7.80 -2.12 -12.05
CA PHE A 28 -6.65 -1.50 -11.41
C PHE A 28 -6.48 -0.07 -11.95
N ILE A 29 -7.46 0.80 -11.70
CA ILE A 29 -7.43 2.20 -12.09
C ILE A 29 -7.30 3.00 -10.81
N ILE A 30 -6.10 3.56 -10.61
CA ILE A 30 -5.84 4.49 -9.51
C ILE A 30 -6.39 5.84 -9.91
N ASP A 31 -7.44 6.28 -9.22
CA ASP A 31 -7.77 7.70 -9.23
C ASP A 31 -6.75 8.44 -8.37
N ILE A 32 -5.78 9.08 -9.04
CA ILE A 32 -4.71 9.83 -8.39
C ILE A 32 -5.25 11.08 -7.67
N ASN A 33 -6.42 11.58 -8.08
CA ASN A 33 -7.07 12.76 -7.50
C ASN A 33 -8.04 12.39 -6.36
N ALA A 34 -8.30 11.09 -6.14
CA ALA A 34 -9.15 10.64 -5.05
C ALA A 34 -8.56 11.02 -3.70
N LYS A 35 -9.43 11.42 -2.77
CA LYS A 35 -9.05 11.71 -1.39
C LYS A 35 -8.85 10.42 -0.60
N ALA A 36 -7.78 10.36 0.19
CA ALA A 36 -7.51 9.29 1.13
C ALA A 36 -8.69 9.12 2.11
N PRO A 37 -9.13 7.88 2.36
CA PRO A 37 -10.27 7.56 3.21
C PRO A 37 -9.89 7.62 4.70
N ILE A 38 -9.44 8.79 5.14
CA ILE A 38 -9.09 9.07 6.53
C ILE A 38 -10.19 9.92 7.20
N PRO A 39 -10.40 9.78 8.52
CA PRO A 39 -11.37 10.62 9.24
C PRO A 39 -11.06 12.12 9.08
N ALA A 40 -12.11 12.95 9.04
CA ALA A 40 -11.96 14.40 8.87
C ALA A 40 -11.09 15.04 9.97
N ALA A 41 -11.22 14.55 11.21
CA ALA A 41 -10.39 15.00 12.33
C ALA A 41 -8.90 14.71 12.12
N VAL A 42 -8.58 13.51 11.61
CA VAL A 42 -7.21 13.11 11.28
C VAL A 42 -6.66 13.99 10.15
N ARG A 43 -7.43 14.17 9.07
CA ARG A 43 -7.03 15.05 7.96
C ARG A 43 -6.78 16.47 8.42
N ALA A 44 -7.60 17.01 9.32
CA ALA A 44 -7.41 18.34 9.88
C ALA A 44 -6.15 18.44 10.73
N GLN A 45 -5.84 17.40 11.51
CA GLN A 45 -4.58 17.33 12.27
C GLN A 45 -3.37 17.29 11.34
N LEU A 46 -3.37 16.38 10.34
CA LEU A 46 -2.29 16.31 9.35
C LEU A 46 -2.10 17.64 8.62
N LYS A 47 -3.19 18.36 8.32
CA LYS A 47 -3.10 19.68 7.69
C LYS A 47 -2.45 20.73 8.59
N ARG A 48 -2.73 20.72 9.90
CA ARG A 48 -2.03 21.59 10.87
C ARG A 48 -0.56 21.21 10.98
N ASP A 49 -0.26 19.92 10.96
CA ASP A 49 1.11 19.42 11.08
C ASP A 49 1.94 19.74 9.84
N ALA A 50 1.34 19.65 8.65
CA ALA A 50 1.94 20.08 7.38
C ALA A 50 2.21 21.60 7.32
N GLN A 51 1.50 22.42 8.10
CA GLN A 51 1.74 23.86 8.19
C GLN A 51 2.90 24.20 9.13
N ASN A 52 3.29 23.29 10.03
CA ASN A 52 4.39 23.48 10.97
C ASN A 52 5.06 22.14 11.30
N VAL A 53 5.91 21.68 10.37
CA VAL A 53 6.60 20.39 10.46
C VAL A 53 7.53 20.35 11.67
N ARG A 54 8.27 21.44 11.96
CA ARG A 54 9.13 21.55 13.15
C ARG A 54 8.37 21.30 14.44
N ALA A 55 7.22 21.96 14.64
CA ALA A 55 6.41 21.72 15.83
C ALA A 55 5.82 20.30 15.87
N CYS A 56 5.58 19.66 14.72
CA CYS A 56 5.18 18.25 14.67
C CYS A 56 6.33 17.34 15.12
N ALA A 57 7.55 17.56 14.61
CA ALA A 57 8.75 16.84 15.02
C ALA A 57 9.00 16.95 16.53
N GLU A 58 8.92 18.16 17.08
CA GLU A 58 9.07 18.40 18.52
C GLU A 58 8.05 17.61 19.36
N ARG A 59 6.77 17.59 18.97
CA ARG A 59 5.75 16.79 19.67
C ARG A 59 5.99 15.29 19.58
N LYS A 60 6.64 14.83 18.51
CA LYS A 60 7.01 13.41 18.31
C LYS A 60 8.37 13.06 18.91
N GLY A 61 9.12 14.02 19.44
CA GLY A 61 10.48 13.81 19.95
C GLY A 61 11.48 13.48 18.84
N LEU A 62 11.25 13.96 17.62
CA LEU A 62 12.13 13.74 16.47
C LEU A 62 13.14 14.90 16.36
N SER A 63 14.41 14.57 16.16
CA SER A 63 15.42 15.53 15.72
C SER A 63 15.38 15.63 14.21
N MET A 64 15.29 16.85 13.69
CA MET A 64 15.42 17.13 12.26
C MET A 64 16.49 18.21 12.07
N ASP A 65 17.36 18.02 11.09
CA ASP A 65 18.21 19.12 10.64
C ASP A 65 17.42 20.16 9.82
N HIS A 66 18.11 21.19 9.32
CA HIS A 66 17.47 22.25 8.55
C HIS A 66 17.05 21.78 7.14
N TRP A 67 17.83 20.93 6.50
CA TRP A 67 17.59 20.45 5.14
C TRP A 67 16.46 19.42 5.11
N GLU A 68 16.42 18.52 6.09
CA GLU A 68 15.33 17.57 6.29
C GLU A 68 14.01 18.29 6.55
N GLU A 69 14.01 19.33 7.39
CA GLU A 69 12.82 20.15 7.61
C GLU A 69 12.35 20.81 6.32
N MET A 70 13.25 21.44 5.56
CA MET A 70 12.90 22.09 4.30
C MET A 70 12.31 21.10 3.28
N ASP A 71 12.91 19.91 3.17
CA ASP A 71 12.43 18.86 2.28
C ASP A 71 11.02 18.39 2.67
N GLU A 72 10.82 18.02 3.94
CA GLU A 72 9.50 17.57 4.40
C GLU A 72 8.44 18.68 4.34
N VAL A 73 8.80 19.95 4.57
CA VAL A 73 7.88 21.09 4.39
C VAL A 73 7.43 21.21 2.93
N ASP A 74 8.35 21.08 1.97
CA ASP A 74 8.00 21.13 0.55
C ASP A 74 7.08 19.97 0.16
N HIS A 75 7.41 18.75 0.59
CA HIS A 75 6.60 17.56 0.33
C HIS A 75 5.22 17.62 0.99
N ALA A 76 5.13 18.06 2.25
CA ALA A 76 3.85 18.21 2.93
C ALA A 76 2.95 19.25 2.25
N LYS A 77 3.53 20.28 1.64
CA LYS A 77 2.81 21.31 0.89
C LYS A 77 2.37 20.83 -0.50
N ASN A 78 3.30 20.27 -1.27
CA ASN A 78 3.08 19.95 -2.69
C ASN A 78 2.41 18.58 -2.89
N HIS A 79 2.56 17.67 -1.94
CA HIS A 79 2.08 16.29 -2.01
C HIS A 79 1.19 15.91 -0.81
N PHE A 80 0.45 16.88 -0.26
CA PHE A 80 -0.40 16.66 0.93
C PHE A 80 -1.36 15.46 0.79
N GLU A 81 -2.01 15.32 -0.37
CA GLU A 81 -2.97 14.22 -0.58
C GLU A 81 -2.26 12.87 -0.68
N LEU A 82 -1.09 12.81 -1.31
CA LEU A 82 -0.25 11.62 -1.30
C LEU A 82 0.15 11.26 0.13
N GLY A 83 0.62 12.23 0.92
CA GLY A 83 0.92 12.02 2.35
C GLY A 83 -0.26 11.46 3.13
N CYS A 84 -1.48 11.94 2.89
CA CYS A 84 -2.70 11.38 3.50
C CYS A 84 -2.95 9.92 3.11
N TRP A 85 -2.67 9.53 1.86
CA TRP A 85 -2.74 8.15 1.41
C TRP A 85 -1.67 7.28 2.09
N LEU A 86 -0.44 7.76 2.19
CA LEU A 86 0.65 7.05 2.87
C LEU A 86 0.34 6.81 4.36
N TYR A 87 -0.20 7.82 5.03
CA TYR A 87 -0.70 7.73 6.41
C TYR A 87 -1.77 6.62 6.55
N PHE A 88 -2.68 6.50 5.58
CA PHE A 88 -3.73 5.48 5.56
C PHE A 88 -3.17 4.07 5.34
N TYR A 89 -2.27 3.91 4.36
CA TYR A 89 -1.74 2.60 4.01
C TYR A 89 -0.86 2.01 5.10
N GLN A 90 0.02 2.81 5.72
CA GLN A 90 0.92 2.28 6.74
C GLN A 90 0.16 1.67 7.93
N ARG A 91 -1.01 2.22 8.26
CA ARG A 91 -1.93 1.67 9.28
C ARG A 91 -2.69 0.44 8.82
N SER A 92 -2.87 0.27 7.51
CA SER A 92 -3.54 -0.88 6.91
C SER A 92 -2.59 -2.07 6.72
N PHE A 93 -1.28 -1.82 6.57
CA PHE A 93 -0.28 -2.89 6.40
C PHE A 93 -0.17 -3.82 7.61
N TYR A 94 -0.33 -3.29 8.82
CA TYR A 94 -0.23 -4.06 10.06
C TYR A 94 -1.51 -4.80 10.45
N ASP A 95 -2.58 -4.73 9.64
CA ASP A 95 -3.75 -5.59 9.81
C ASP A 95 -3.46 -6.99 9.26
N LEU A 96 -2.75 -7.79 10.05
CA LEU A 96 -2.33 -9.17 9.72
C LEU A 96 -3.52 -10.14 9.49
N SER A 97 -4.75 -9.71 9.75
CA SER A 97 -5.95 -10.51 9.50
C SER A 97 -6.38 -10.50 8.02
N LYS A 98 -5.73 -9.69 7.17
CA LYS A 98 -6.09 -9.48 5.77
C LYS A 98 -4.89 -9.64 4.83
N ASP A 99 -5.14 -10.22 3.66
CA ASP A 99 -4.25 -10.08 2.51
C ASP A 99 -4.27 -8.62 2.07
N ASN A 100 -3.19 -7.89 2.34
CA ASN A 100 -3.04 -6.45 2.13
C ASN A 100 -2.30 -6.10 0.82
N ILE A 101 -2.16 -7.06 -0.11
CA ILE A 101 -1.42 -6.85 -1.37
C ILE A 101 -2.01 -5.69 -2.16
N ASN A 102 -3.34 -5.57 -2.22
CA ASN A 102 -3.96 -4.48 -2.98
C ASN A 102 -3.56 -3.12 -2.40
N GLU A 103 -3.61 -2.95 -1.08
CA GLU A 103 -3.21 -1.73 -0.38
C GLU A 103 -1.73 -1.41 -0.64
N ARG A 104 -0.86 -2.42 -0.61
CA ARG A 104 0.56 -2.30 -0.91
C ARG A 104 0.85 -1.87 -2.34
N VAL A 105 0.21 -2.52 -3.32
CA VAL A 105 0.30 -2.19 -4.75
C VAL A 105 -0.20 -0.76 -4.99
N GLN A 106 -1.34 -0.40 -4.40
CA GLN A 106 -1.91 0.95 -4.51
C GLN A 106 -1.01 2.02 -3.87
N CYS A 107 -0.38 1.72 -2.73
CA CYS A 107 0.57 2.60 -2.06
C CYS A 107 1.76 2.92 -2.98
N MET A 108 2.42 1.88 -3.51
CA MET A 108 3.57 2.05 -4.40
C MET A 108 3.22 2.81 -5.67
N LEU A 109 2.11 2.46 -6.32
CA LEU A 109 1.76 3.12 -7.56
C LEU A 109 1.35 4.58 -7.37
N ARG A 110 0.77 4.95 -6.21
CA ARG A 110 0.56 6.37 -5.87
C ARG A 110 1.89 7.11 -5.69
N LEU A 111 2.90 6.50 -5.07
CA LEU A 111 4.25 7.08 -5.00
C LEU A 111 4.82 7.28 -6.41
N PHE A 112 4.79 6.22 -7.23
CA PHE A 112 5.36 6.22 -8.58
C PHE A 112 4.68 7.25 -9.48
N LEU A 113 3.34 7.30 -9.50
CA LEU A 113 2.58 8.28 -10.27
C LEU A 113 2.82 9.73 -9.81
N ASN A 114 3.25 9.94 -8.56
CA ASN A 114 3.70 11.26 -8.09
C ASN A 114 5.18 11.55 -8.37
N GLY A 115 5.93 10.59 -8.93
CA GLY A 115 7.33 10.76 -9.32
C GLY A 115 8.34 10.23 -8.29
N PHE A 116 7.89 9.57 -7.22
CA PHE A 116 8.76 9.01 -6.19
C PHE A 116 9.10 7.57 -6.51
N THR A 117 10.35 7.26 -6.85
CA THR A 117 10.81 5.86 -6.97
C THR A 117 11.16 5.24 -5.61
N ASN A 118 11.63 6.07 -4.67
CA ASN A 118 11.74 5.81 -3.24
C ASN A 118 11.53 7.15 -2.51
N PRO A 119 10.56 7.26 -1.57
CA PRO A 119 10.29 8.50 -0.85
C PRO A 119 11.26 8.80 0.30
N GLY A 120 12.13 7.88 0.70
CA GLY A 120 13.02 8.04 1.85
C GLY A 120 12.26 8.50 3.10
N TYR A 121 12.66 9.63 3.67
CA TYR A 121 12.02 10.25 4.83
C TYR A 121 11.12 11.45 4.49
N SER A 122 10.89 11.76 3.20
CA SER A 122 10.16 12.97 2.76
C SER A 122 8.69 13.05 3.20
N PHE A 123 8.13 11.96 3.77
CA PHE A 123 6.77 11.91 4.32
C PHE A 123 6.73 11.42 5.79
N TYR A 124 7.87 11.38 6.48
CA TYR A 124 7.98 10.70 7.76
C TYR A 124 7.37 11.50 8.90
N THR A 125 7.81 12.73 9.11
CA THR A 125 7.45 13.53 10.29
C THR A 125 5.96 13.82 10.34
N VAL A 126 5.32 14.17 9.23
CA VAL A 126 3.89 14.48 9.22
C VAL A 126 3.02 13.24 9.05
N PHE A 127 3.37 12.33 8.13
CA PHE A 127 2.49 11.26 7.69
C PHE A 127 2.86 9.87 8.24
N ASP A 128 3.93 9.76 9.02
CA ASP A 128 4.47 8.52 9.58
C ASP A 128 4.84 7.49 8.50
N PHE A 129 5.34 7.96 7.35
CA PHE A 129 5.75 7.08 6.25
C PHE A 129 7.20 7.38 5.86
N GLY A 130 8.11 6.47 6.20
CA GLY A 130 9.52 6.55 5.84
C GLY A 130 10.02 5.30 5.11
N GLU A 131 11.34 5.21 4.96
CA GLU A 131 12.05 4.11 4.28
C GLU A 131 11.61 2.74 4.80
N ARG A 132 11.52 2.56 6.14
CA ARG A 132 11.11 1.28 6.72
C ARG A 132 9.69 0.86 6.30
N GLN A 133 8.75 1.79 6.20
CA GLN A 133 7.39 1.50 5.73
C GLN A 133 7.39 1.19 4.24
N PHE A 134 8.22 1.87 3.45
CA PHE A 134 8.39 1.60 2.03
C PHE A 134 8.95 0.18 1.80
N ASP A 135 10.04 -0.19 2.47
CA ASP A 135 10.66 -1.51 2.33
C ASP A 135 9.71 -2.63 2.75
N SER A 136 8.96 -2.41 3.83
CA SER A 136 7.98 -3.37 4.35
C SER A 136 6.93 -3.77 3.30
N ILE A 137 6.69 -2.96 2.28
CA ILE A 137 5.78 -3.30 1.17
C ILE A 137 6.27 -4.56 0.42
N MET A 138 7.58 -4.69 0.24
CA MET A 138 8.20 -5.76 -0.53
C MET A 138 8.77 -6.89 0.34
N GLU A 139 8.94 -6.67 1.65
CA GLU A 139 9.56 -7.63 2.58
C GLU A 139 8.60 -8.72 3.15
N MET A 140 7.34 -8.80 2.71
CA MET A 140 6.35 -9.76 3.27
C MET A 140 6.38 -11.17 2.63
N GLY A 141 7.42 -11.50 1.84
CA GLY A 141 7.58 -12.82 1.22
C GLY A 141 6.73 -13.08 -0.03
N ASP A 142 6.01 -12.08 -0.52
CA ASP A 142 5.11 -12.13 -1.68
C ASP A 142 5.37 -11.00 -2.70
N SER A 143 6.61 -10.50 -2.72
CA SER A 143 7.08 -9.41 -3.59
C SER A 143 6.83 -9.66 -5.08
N GLU A 144 6.94 -10.91 -5.55
CA GLU A 144 6.62 -11.27 -6.94
C GLU A 144 5.14 -11.01 -7.28
N ARG A 145 4.23 -11.27 -6.33
CA ARG A 145 2.80 -11.01 -6.53
C ARG A 145 2.52 -9.50 -6.53
N VAL A 146 3.17 -8.73 -5.65
CA VAL A 146 3.08 -7.26 -5.65
C VAL A 146 3.57 -6.69 -6.99
N LYS A 147 4.72 -7.16 -7.50
CA LYS A 147 5.25 -6.76 -8.81
C LYS A 147 4.30 -7.10 -9.96
N ALA A 148 3.80 -8.33 -10.01
CA ALA A 148 2.87 -8.76 -11.06
C ALA A 148 1.57 -7.95 -11.08
N GLU A 149 1.03 -7.59 -9.91
CA GLU A 149 -0.14 -6.70 -9.83
C GLU A 149 0.19 -5.27 -10.27
N MET A 150 1.36 -4.74 -9.90
CA MET A 150 1.80 -3.41 -10.36
C MET A 150 2.03 -3.34 -11.88
N GLN A 151 2.55 -4.41 -12.49
CA GLN A 151 2.78 -4.47 -13.94
C GLN A 151 1.50 -4.24 -14.75
N LYS A 152 0.33 -4.64 -14.23
CA LYS A 152 -0.96 -4.41 -14.88
C LYS A 152 -1.28 -2.91 -15.06
N ALA A 153 -0.62 -2.04 -14.31
CA ALA A 153 -0.77 -0.59 -14.44
C ALA A 153 0.13 0.02 -15.54
N LEU A 154 1.20 -0.65 -15.97
CA LEU A 154 2.12 -0.14 -17.01
C LEU A 154 1.40 0.28 -18.31
N PRO A 155 0.52 -0.53 -18.93
CA PRO A 155 -0.16 -0.12 -20.16
C PRO A 155 -1.19 1.00 -19.95
N LEU A 156 -1.57 1.28 -18.70
CA LEU A 156 -2.52 2.33 -18.34
C LEU A 156 -1.83 3.67 -18.02
N ASP A 157 -0.52 3.64 -17.74
CA ASP A 157 0.26 4.82 -17.38
C ASP A 157 0.70 5.60 -18.62
N LYS A 158 0.03 6.73 -18.87
CA LYS A 158 0.40 7.66 -19.94
C LYS A 158 1.56 8.58 -19.58
N THR A 159 1.99 8.60 -18.31
CA THR A 159 3.06 9.49 -17.83
C THR A 159 4.44 8.85 -17.91
N GLY A 160 4.52 7.52 -18.03
CA GLY A 160 5.76 6.75 -18.03
C GLY A 160 6.45 6.67 -16.66
N LYS A 161 5.85 7.21 -15.59
CA LYS A 161 6.45 7.23 -14.26
C LYS A 161 6.52 5.86 -13.61
N ILE A 162 5.52 5.00 -13.83
CA ILE A 162 5.54 3.62 -13.35
C ILE A 162 6.66 2.85 -14.05
N ALA A 163 6.81 3.01 -15.37
CA ALA A 163 7.90 2.38 -16.10
C ALA A 163 9.29 2.87 -15.63
N ALA A 164 9.43 4.17 -15.36
CA ALA A 164 10.66 4.74 -14.80
C ALA A 164 10.98 4.16 -13.41
N ALA A 165 9.98 4.01 -12.55
CA ALA A 165 10.14 3.39 -11.24
C ALA A 165 10.53 1.91 -11.33
N PHE A 166 9.91 1.14 -12.24
CA PHE A 166 10.32 -0.23 -12.53
C PHE A 166 11.78 -0.31 -12.96
N SER A 167 12.21 0.57 -13.87
CA SER A 167 13.59 0.63 -14.32
C SER A 167 14.56 1.00 -13.21
N TYR A 168 14.19 1.93 -12.31
CA TYR A 168 15.00 2.31 -11.15
C TYR A 168 15.27 1.11 -10.23
N HIS A 169 14.26 0.26 -10.01
CA HIS A 169 14.37 -0.93 -9.18
C HIS A 169 14.91 -2.17 -9.92
N GLY A 170 15.23 -2.06 -11.20
CA GLY A 170 15.70 -3.19 -12.03
C GLY A 170 14.63 -4.25 -12.31
N TRP A 171 13.34 -3.89 -12.28
CA TRP A 171 12.22 -4.80 -12.52
C TRP A 171 11.85 -4.85 -14.01
N SER A 172 11.36 -6.02 -14.47
CA SER A 172 10.87 -6.20 -15.84
C SER A 172 9.61 -5.37 -16.10
N THR A 173 9.61 -4.64 -17.21
CA THR A 173 8.42 -3.99 -17.78
C THR A 173 7.75 -4.80 -18.88
N ASN A 174 8.35 -5.94 -19.25
CA ASN A 174 7.83 -6.92 -20.22
C ASN A 174 6.89 -7.92 -19.56
#